data_AF-A0A9X6AB39-F1
#
_entry.id   AF-A0A9X6AB39-F1
#
_cell.length_a   1.000
_cell.length_b   1.000
_cell.length_c   1.000
_cell.angle_alpha   90.00
_cell.angle_beta   90.00
_cell.angle_gamma   90.00
#
_symmetry.space_group_name_H-M   'P 1'
#
loop_
_entity.id
_entity.type
_entity.pdbx_description
1 polymer ?
#
loop_
_entity_poly.entity_id
_entity_poly.type
_entity_poly.pdbx_seq_one_letter_code
_entity_poly.pdbx_strand_id
1 'polypeptide(L)'
;MLPATAETSAKAVLDGYGADLVELRDGGEARAATRSLRTLVSVYVHEDSAYHHSAALLGPAAELADALAEEQYDNGLWEHGADGNPADTAFSIVDLSLIHHLLEEDAHEPTTGLRATIERILRLAGPSLATGGVHTANHRWLVCAALA
;
A
#
# COMPACT_ATOMS: atom_id res chain seq x y z
N MET A 1 -14.28 19.08 7.91
CA MET A 1 -12.93 19.59 8.25
C MET A 1 -12.07 18.41 8.68
N LEU A 2 -11.13 17.98 7.84
CA LEU A 2 -10.13 17.01 8.25
C LEU A 2 -9.30 17.60 9.40
N PRO A 3 -8.86 16.77 10.38
CA PRO A 3 -7.98 17.26 11.41
C PRO A 3 -6.65 17.69 10.78
N ALA A 4 -6.10 18.83 11.22
CA ALA A 4 -4.81 19.37 10.77
C ALA A 4 -3.65 18.35 10.83
N THR A 5 -3.83 17.27 11.60
CA THR A 5 -2.89 16.15 11.69
C THR A 5 -2.78 15.36 10.39
N ALA A 6 -3.86 15.13 9.64
CA ALA A 6 -3.84 14.34 8.41
C ALA A 6 -3.05 15.05 7.30
N GLU A 7 -3.25 16.36 7.15
CA GLU A 7 -2.52 17.18 6.18
C GLU A 7 -1.04 17.31 6.55
N THR A 8 -0.74 17.40 7.86
CA THR A 8 0.64 17.38 8.36
C THR A 8 1.32 16.06 8.06
N SER A 9 0.64 14.93 8.25
CA SER A 9 1.16 13.60 7.90
C SER A 9 1.40 13.46 6.39
N ALA A 10 0.47 13.91 5.55
CA ALA A 10 0.65 13.87 4.10
C ALA A 10 1.84 14.72 3.65
N LYS A 11 2.02 15.91 4.24
CA LYS A 11 3.20 16.73 3.98
C LYS A 11 4.50 16.04 4.40
N ALA A 12 4.54 15.44 5.59
CA ALA A 12 5.72 14.71 6.05
C ALA A 12 6.07 13.54 5.13
N VAL A 13 5.07 12.83 4.60
CA VAL A 13 5.28 11.77 3.61
C VAL A 13 5.84 12.35 2.30
N LEU A 14 5.26 13.44 1.77
CA LEU A 14 5.77 14.08 0.55
C LEU A 14 7.24 14.51 0.67
N ASP A 15 7.63 15.01 1.84
CA ASP A 15 8.99 15.45 2.10
C ASP A 15 9.98 14.28 2.31
N GLY A 16 9.49 13.05 2.56
CA GLY A 16 10.30 11.94 3.07
C GLY A 16 10.14 10.55 2.41
N TYR A 17 9.15 10.32 1.55
CA TYR A 17 8.84 8.98 1.00
C TYR A 17 9.99 8.34 0.21
N GLY A 18 10.97 9.14 -0.25
CA GLY A 18 12.18 8.62 -0.87
C GLY A 18 12.98 7.68 0.03
N ALA A 19 12.92 7.85 1.36
CA ALA A 19 13.53 6.91 2.30
C ALA A 19 12.79 5.55 2.30
N ASP A 20 11.46 5.57 2.25
CA ASP A 20 10.64 4.36 2.19
C ASP A 20 10.90 3.57 0.89
N LEU A 21 11.14 4.28 -0.22
CA LEU A 21 11.53 3.67 -1.50
C LEU A 21 12.90 2.97 -1.42
N VAL A 22 13.86 3.58 -0.72
CA VAL A 22 15.18 2.98 -0.49
C VAL A 22 15.05 1.74 0.40
N GLU A 23 14.32 1.82 1.51
CA GLU A 23 14.09 0.68 2.41
C GLU A 23 13.38 -0.48 1.70
N LEU A 24 12.39 -0.18 0.85
CA LEU A 24 11.72 -1.17 0.04
C LEU A 24 12.69 -1.85 -0.95
N ARG A 25 13.46 -1.08 -1.71
CA ARG A 25 14.35 -1.63 -2.75
C ARG A 25 15.58 -2.36 -2.19
N ASP A 26 16.15 -1.86 -1.11
CA ASP A 26 17.36 -2.43 -0.51
C ASP A 26 17.03 -3.57 0.47
N GLY A 27 15.89 -3.49 1.16
CA GLY A 27 15.51 -4.39 2.24
C GLY A 27 14.30 -5.30 1.96
N GLY A 28 13.53 -5.04 0.91
CA GLY A 28 12.25 -5.71 0.64
C GLY A 28 11.13 -5.31 1.61
N GLU A 29 11.28 -4.19 2.33
CA GLU A 29 10.36 -3.78 3.40
C GLU A 29 9.13 -3.01 2.87
N ALA A 30 8.13 -3.73 2.36
CA ALA A 30 6.93 -3.13 1.76
C ALA A 30 6.07 -2.27 2.70
N ARG A 31 6.22 -2.43 4.01
CA ARG A 31 5.26 -1.92 5.00
C ARG A 31 5.34 -0.39 5.18
N ALA A 32 6.52 0.19 5.10
CA ALA A 32 6.71 1.64 5.19
C ALA A 32 6.11 2.33 3.96
N ALA A 33 6.52 1.89 2.76
CA ALA A 33 6.02 2.39 1.48
C ALA A 33 4.48 2.28 1.38
N THR A 34 3.90 1.15 1.81
CA THR A 34 2.45 0.97 1.81
C THR A 34 1.72 1.96 2.74
N ARG A 35 2.27 2.27 3.92
CA ARG A 35 1.67 3.25 4.83
C ARG A 35 1.77 4.67 4.30
N SER A 36 2.88 5.00 3.64
CA SER A 36 3.06 6.27 2.95
C SER A 36 2.04 6.41 1.83
N LEU A 37 1.87 5.39 0.99
CA LEU A 37 0.83 5.36 -0.04
C LEU A 37 -0.57 5.54 0.54
N ARG A 38 -0.90 4.83 1.62
CA ARG A 38 -2.20 4.97 2.31
C ARG A 38 -2.45 6.39 2.78
N THR A 39 -1.45 7.02 3.38
CA THR A 39 -1.55 8.40 3.88
C THR A 39 -1.84 9.37 2.75
N LEU A 40 -1.11 9.26 1.63
CA LEU A 40 -1.31 10.12 0.46
C LEU A 40 -2.70 9.92 -0.16
N VAL A 41 -3.11 8.68 -0.39
CA VAL A 41 -4.42 8.38 -0.99
C VAL A 41 -5.56 8.84 -0.07
N SER A 42 -5.44 8.66 1.24
CA SER A 42 -6.50 9.04 2.18
C SER A 42 -6.85 10.54 2.11
N VAL A 43 -5.84 11.41 2.00
CA VAL A 43 -6.08 12.85 1.85
C VAL A 43 -6.41 13.25 0.40
N TYR A 44 -6.00 12.44 -0.58
CA TYR A 44 -6.32 12.66 -1.99
C TYR A 44 -7.82 12.50 -2.27
N VAL A 45 -8.46 11.47 -1.72
CA VAL A 45 -9.89 11.14 -1.97
C VAL A 45 -10.85 11.88 -1.05
N HIS A 46 -10.36 12.48 0.04
CA HIS A 46 -11.24 13.11 1.02
C HIS A 46 -11.61 14.54 0.60
N GLU A 47 -12.90 14.78 0.31
CA GLU A 47 -13.42 16.05 -0.23
C GLU A 47 -13.02 17.31 0.55
N ASP A 48 -12.98 17.25 1.88
CA ASP A 48 -12.58 18.40 2.73
C ASP A 48 -11.05 18.60 2.84
N SER A 49 -10.22 17.81 2.17
CA SER A 49 -8.76 17.96 2.25
C SER A 49 -8.26 19.11 1.40
N ALA A 50 -7.27 19.86 1.89
CA ALA A 50 -6.50 20.76 1.04
C ALA A 50 -5.76 20.03 -0.11
N TYR A 51 -5.59 18.70 -0.02
CA TYR A 51 -5.00 17.86 -1.05
C TYR A 51 -6.01 17.08 -1.89
N HIS A 52 -7.31 17.35 -1.73
CA HIS A 52 -8.35 16.67 -2.51
C HIS A 52 -8.06 16.81 -4.01
N HIS A 53 -7.91 15.67 -4.69
CA HIS A 53 -7.53 15.54 -6.10
C HIS A 53 -6.27 16.31 -6.51
N SER A 54 -5.37 16.59 -5.57
CA SER A 54 -4.14 17.34 -5.84
C SER A 54 -3.16 16.54 -6.69
N ALA A 55 -2.76 17.11 -7.83
CA ALA A 55 -1.73 16.54 -8.70
C ALA A 55 -0.38 16.35 -8.00
N ALA A 56 -0.12 17.07 -6.90
CA ALA A 56 1.09 16.93 -6.11
C ALA A 56 1.23 15.55 -5.44
N LEU A 57 0.12 14.83 -5.25
CA LEU A 57 0.13 13.50 -4.61
C LEU A 57 0.22 12.36 -5.62
N LEU A 58 -0.24 12.56 -6.86
CA LEU A 58 -0.36 11.48 -7.84
C LEU A 58 0.99 10.88 -8.24
N GLY A 59 2.01 11.72 -8.48
CA GLY A 59 3.36 11.26 -8.80
C GLY A 59 3.97 10.39 -7.69
N PRO A 60 4.08 10.91 -6.46
CA PRO A 60 4.59 10.14 -5.32
C PRO A 60 3.79 8.86 -5.03
N ALA A 61 2.45 8.92 -5.14
CA ALA A 61 1.61 7.74 -4.94
C ALA A 61 1.85 6.66 -6.01
N ALA A 62 1.98 7.06 -7.28
CA ALA A 62 2.30 6.15 -8.36
C ALA A 62 3.69 5.53 -8.18
N GLU A 63 4.70 6.33 -7.82
CA GLU A 63 6.07 5.83 -7.61
C GLU A 63 6.15 4.79 -6.48
N LEU A 64 5.45 5.04 -5.36
CA LEU A 64 5.34 4.07 -4.27
C LEU A 64 4.65 2.78 -4.70
N ALA A 65 3.54 2.87 -5.45
CA ALA A 65 2.80 1.71 -5.91
C ALA A 65 3.59 0.89 -6.95
N ASP A 66 4.27 1.56 -7.87
CA ASP A 66 5.09 0.92 -8.89
C ASP A 66 6.29 0.21 -8.24
N ALA A 67 6.98 0.86 -7.29
CA ALA A 67 8.06 0.22 -6.54
C ALA A 67 7.57 -1.00 -5.74
N LEU A 68 6.40 -0.92 -5.10
CA LEU A 68 5.80 -2.07 -4.42
C LEU A 68 5.54 -3.23 -5.39
N ALA A 69 5.10 -2.93 -6.62
CA ALA A 69 4.85 -3.96 -7.62
C ALA A 69 6.13 -4.52 -8.27
N GLU A 70 7.19 -3.73 -8.34
CA GLU A 70 8.51 -4.13 -8.85
C GLU A 70 9.23 -5.07 -7.87
N GLU A 71 9.16 -4.77 -6.57
CA GLU A 71 9.83 -5.53 -5.52
C GLU A 71 9.02 -6.73 -4.99
N GLN A 72 7.80 -6.95 -5.51
CA GLN A 72 7.00 -8.12 -5.19
C GLN A 72 7.55 -9.34 -5.95
N TYR A 73 7.86 -10.43 -5.24
CA TYR A 73 8.32 -11.66 -5.87
C TYR A 73 7.22 -12.34 -6.69
N ASP A 74 7.60 -13.26 -7.58
CA ASP A 74 6.67 -14.04 -8.42
C ASP A 74 5.62 -14.85 -7.61
N ASN A 75 5.90 -15.15 -6.34
CA ASN A 75 4.96 -15.79 -5.43
C ASN A 75 4.00 -14.81 -4.74
N GLY A 76 4.08 -13.51 -5.01
CA GLY A 76 3.22 -12.47 -4.47
C GLY A 76 3.57 -11.97 -3.07
N LEU A 77 4.71 -12.37 -2.51
CA LEU A 77 5.17 -11.91 -1.20
C LEU A 77 6.25 -10.83 -1.34
N TRP A 78 6.48 -10.07 -0.27
CA TRP A 78 7.66 -9.23 -0.07
C TRP A 78 8.47 -9.78 1.11
N GLU A 79 9.71 -10.23 0.88
CA GLU A 79 10.75 -10.43 1.92
C GLU A 79 12.09 -10.98 1.37
N HIS A 80 13.20 -10.72 2.07
CA HIS A 80 14.52 -11.30 1.79
C HIS A 80 14.85 -12.42 2.80
N GLY A 81 14.81 -13.69 2.37
CA GLY A 81 15.12 -14.84 3.23
C GLY A 81 14.57 -16.17 2.71
N ALA A 82 15.00 -17.28 3.30
CA ALA A 82 14.76 -18.63 2.75
C ALA A 82 13.29 -19.05 2.70
N ASP A 83 12.41 -18.44 3.48
CA ASP A 83 10.97 -18.74 3.51
C ASP A 83 10.21 -17.43 3.81
N GLY A 84 9.81 -16.69 2.77
CA GLY A 84 9.04 -15.44 2.95
C GLY A 84 7.82 -15.67 3.82
N ASN A 85 7.58 -14.79 4.79
CA ASN A 85 6.49 -14.90 5.76
C ASN A 85 5.20 -14.27 5.20
N PRO A 86 4.17 -15.07 4.86
CA PRO A 86 2.92 -14.54 4.31
C PRO A 86 2.23 -13.54 5.25
N ALA A 87 2.46 -13.64 6.56
CA ALA A 87 1.88 -12.72 7.53
C ALA A 87 2.47 -11.30 7.43
N ASP A 88 3.74 -11.15 7.06
CA ASP A 88 4.35 -9.83 6.93
C ASP A 88 3.86 -9.12 5.67
N THR A 89 3.71 -9.87 4.57
CA THR A 89 3.02 -9.40 3.36
C THR A 89 1.56 -9.03 3.65
N ALA A 90 0.84 -9.81 4.46
CA ALA A 90 -0.57 -9.56 4.76
C ALA A 90 -0.84 -8.18 5.39
N PHE A 91 0.12 -7.60 6.12
CA PHE A 91 -0.04 -6.23 6.65
C PHE A 91 -0.15 -5.20 5.53
N SER A 92 0.71 -5.30 4.52
CA SER A 92 0.66 -4.41 3.37
C SER A 92 -0.57 -4.67 2.52
N ILE A 93 -0.98 -5.93 2.35
CA ILE A 93 -2.18 -6.28 1.57
C ILE A 93 -3.45 -5.71 2.18
N VAL A 94 -3.62 -5.72 3.50
CA VAL A 94 -4.78 -5.07 4.16
C VAL A 94 -4.84 -3.57 3.85
N ASP A 95 -3.71 -2.86 3.97
CA ASP A 95 -3.67 -1.43 3.66
C ASP A 95 -3.91 -1.18 2.15
N LEU A 96 -3.34 -1.99 1.25
CA LEU A 96 -3.55 -1.88 -0.20
C LEU A 96 -4.99 -2.16 -0.61
N SER A 97 -5.68 -3.11 0.04
CA SER A 97 -7.10 -3.37 -0.20
C SER A 97 -7.96 -2.17 0.18
N LEU A 98 -7.67 -1.51 1.30
CA LEU A 98 -8.34 -0.27 1.71
C LEU A 98 -8.10 0.85 0.70
N ILE A 99 -6.85 1.02 0.27
CA ILE A 99 -6.46 2.04 -0.71
C ILE A 99 -7.18 1.81 -2.03
N HIS A 100 -7.19 0.57 -2.53
CA HIS A 100 -7.87 0.22 -3.77
C HIS A 100 -9.37 0.52 -3.69
N HIS A 101 -10.02 0.11 -2.59
CA HIS A 101 -11.43 0.39 -2.37
C HIS A 101 -11.74 1.89 -2.35
N LEU A 102 -10.95 2.70 -1.64
CA LEU A 102 -11.12 4.16 -1.59
C LEU A 102 -10.98 4.81 -2.98
N LEU A 103 -10.01 4.36 -3.79
CA LEU A 103 -9.80 4.89 -5.14
C LEU A 103 -10.91 4.46 -6.13
N GLU A 104 -11.47 3.26 -5.95
CA GLU A 104 -12.62 2.79 -6.73
C GLU A 104 -13.89 3.58 -6.39
N GLU A 105 -14.13 3.86 -5.10
CA GLU A 105 -15.26 4.68 -4.66
C GLU A 105 -15.17 6.14 -5.13
N ASP A 106 -13.99 6.75 -5.03
CA ASP A 106 -13.72 8.12 -5.52
C ASP A 106 -13.82 8.21 -7.05
N ALA A 107 -13.44 7.14 -7.75
CA ALA A 107 -13.56 6.99 -9.21
C ALA A 107 -12.91 8.12 -10.04
N HIS A 108 -12.00 8.93 -9.47
CA HIS A 108 -11.37 10.02 -10.20
C HIS A 108 -10.46 9.47 -11.31
N GLU A 109 -10.65 9.94 -12.54
CA GLU A 109 -10.01 9.39 -13.75
C GLU A 109 -8.47 9.30 -13.70
N PRO A 110 -7.75 10.32 -13.17
CA PRO A 110 -6.29 10.29 -13.11
C PRO A 110 -5.68 9.16 -12.27
N THR A 111 -6.47 8.51 -11.41
CA THR A 111 -5.99 7.41 -10.56
C THR A 111 -6.13 6.04 -11.21
N THR A 112 -6.59 5.95 -12.47
CA THR A 112 -6.81 4.67 -13.17
C THR A 112 -5.56 3.79 -13.22
N GLY A 113 -4.40 4.36 -13.52
CA GLY A 113 -3.13 3.62 -13.53
C GLY A 113 -2.75 3.09 -12.15
N LEU A 114 -2.88 3.95 -11.13
CA LEU A 114 -2.61 3.59 -9.73
C LEU A 114 -3.52 2.45 -9.25
N ARG A 115 -4.83 2.51 -9.57
CA ARG A 115 -5.79 1.44 -9.25
C ARG A 115 -5.38 0.11 -9.89
N ALA A 116 -5.00 0.13 -11.17
CA ALA A 116 -4.57 -1.07 -11.88
C ALA A 116 -3.28 -1.67 -11.30
N THR A 117 -2.30 -0.84 -10.92
CA THR A 117 -1.07 -1.32 -10.26
C THR A 117 -1.40 -1.99 -8.93
N ILE A 118 -2.23 -1.37 -8.08
CA ILE A 118 -2.62 -1.94 -6.79
C ILE A 118 -3.41 -3.25 -6.98
N GLU A 119 -4.34 -3.28 -7.93
CA GLU A 119 -5.11 -4.49 -8.22
C GLU A 119 -4.19 -5.67 -8.61
N ARG A 120 -3.17 -5.42 -9.44
CA ARG A 120 -2.18 -6.44 -9.81
C ARG A 120 -1.44 -6.99 -8.60
N ILE A 121 -1.01 -6.11 -7.69
CA ILE A 121 -0.33 -6.51 -6.45
C ILE A 121 -1.22 -7.42 -5.59
N LEU A 122 -2.48 -7.00 -5.38
CA LEU A 122 -3.46 -7.73 -4.57
C LEU A 122 -3.73 -9.13 -5.16
N ARG A 123 -3.90 -9.22 -6.48
CA ARG A 123 -4.14 -10.49 -7.18
C ARG A 123 -2.96 -11.45 -7.06
N LEU A 124 -1.73 -10.94 -7.15
CA LEU A 124 -0.52 -11.77 -7.08
C LEU A 124 -0.30 -12.35 -5.67
N ALA A 125 -0.63 -11.60 -4.61
CA ALA A 125 -0.46 -12.05 -3.23
C ALA A 125 -1.47 -13.13 -2.79
N GLY A 126 -2.67 -13.14 -3.40
CA GLY A 126 -3.79 -13.99 -2.99
C GLY A 126 -3.46 -15.49 -2.81
N PRO A 127 -2.84 -16.18 -3.78
CA PRO A 127 -2.51 -17.60 -3.66
C PRO A 127 -1.61 -17.93 -2.46
N SER A 128 -0.51 -17.18 -2.27
CA SER A 128 0.43 -17.42 -1.18
C SER A 128 -0.16 -17.09 0.19
N LEU A 129 -1.04 -16.07 0.28
CA LEU A 129 -1.79 -15.80 1.50
C LEU A 129 -2.80 -16.92 1.82
N ALA A 130 -3.42 -17.52 0.81
CA ALA A 130 -4.41 -18.58 1.00
C ALA A 130 -3.80 -19.92 1.43
N THR A 131 -2.58 -20.23 1.00
CA THR A 131 -1.92 -21.53 1.27
C THR A 131 -0.74 -21.44 2.25
N GLY A 132 -0.33 -20.23 2.62
CA GLY A 132 0.85 -19.95 3.43
C GLY A 132 0.72 -20.30 4.92
N GLY A 133 1.87 -20.42 5.58
CA GLY A 133 1.95 -20.73 7.01
C GLY A 133 1.51 -19.56 7.91
N VAL A 134 0.73 -19.87 8.94
CA VAL A 134 0.31 -18.92 10.00
C VAL A 134 0.73 -19.48 11.35
N HIS A 135 1.73 -18.85 11.96
CA HIS A 135 2.40 -19.40 13.15
C HIS A 135 1.91 -18.79 14.48
N THR A 136 1.17 -17.67 14.42
CA THR A 136 0.56 -17.02 15.60
C THR A 136 -0.92 -16.76 15.37
N ALA A 137 -1.70 -16.63 16.46
CA ALA A 137 -3.11 -16.25 16.37
C ALA A 137 -3.30 -14.89 15.68
N ASN A 138 -2.37 -13.95 15.92
CA ASN A 138 -2.36 -12.64 15.25
C ASN A 138 -2.19 -12.78 13.73
N HIS A 139 -1.31 -13.67 13.27
CA HIS A 139 -1.10 -13.91 11.82
C HIS A 139 -2.34 -14.51 11.17
N ARG A 140 -3.08 -15.38 11.87
CA ARG A 140 -4.35 -15.94 11.37
C ARG A 140 -5.39 -14.84 11.15
N TRP A 141 -5.57 -13.95 12.12
CA TRP A 141 -6.52 -12.83 11.99
C TRP A 141 -6.16 -11.93 10.80
N LEU A 142 -4.88 -11.59 10.65
CA LEU A 142 -4.43 -10.68 9.61
C LEU A 142 -4.57 -11.27 8.20
N VAL A 143 -4.20 -12.53 8.00
CA VAL A 143 -4.39 -13.21 6.71
C VAL A 143 -5.87 -13.32 6.37
N CYS A 144 -6.74 -13.60 7.35
CA CYS A 144 -8.19 -13.56 7.13
C CYS A 144 -8.68 -12.17 6.72
N ALA A 145 -8.15 -11.10 7.31
CA ALA A 145 -8.50 -9.73 6.92
C ALA A 145 -8.00 -9.38 5.50
N ALA A 146 -6.85 -9.90 5.10
CA ALA A 146 -6.29 -9.68 3.76
C ALA A 146 -7.06 -10.40 2.64
N LEU A 147 -7.73 -11.52 2.94
CA LEU A 147 -8.45 -12.36 1.99
C LEU A 147 -9.98 -12.14 1.96
N ALA A 148 -10.51 -11.31 2.85
CA ALA A 148 -11.95 -11.03 2.98
C ALA A 148 -12.44 -10.05 1.92
#